data_AF-A0A2N7AUW9-F1
#
_entry.id   AF-A0A2N7AUW9-F1
#
_cell.length_a   1.000
_cell.length_b   1.000
_cell.length_c   1.000
_cell.angle_alpha   90.00
_cell.angle_beta   90.00
_cell.angle_gamma   90.00
#
_symmetry.space_group_name_H-M   'P 1'
#
loop_
_entity.id
_entity.type
_entity.pdbx_description
1 polymer ?
#
loop_
_entity_poly.entity_id
_entity_poly.type
_entity_poly.pdbx_seq_one_letter_code
_entity_poly.pdbx_strand_id
1 'polypeptide(L)'
;MTEEKVKKHTTRAIWIACILILLGAFGIPQLYRNYHSAPYCYSSGNQITLESKDTHKLNDYQKKQFIKMARVAIDKKDGPFNWKNYQNVSINVYKMKKPSEYGLIYKIKPTIRSKKATITNSIIVKLDDRDLKSYHKFSIKGYASDFSSFLN
;
A
#
# COMPACT_ATOMS: atom_id res chain seq x y z
N MET A 1 8.93 -23.57 -50.54
CA MET A 1 8.63 -23.82 -49.11
C MET A 1 7.36 -24.66 -49.06
N THR A 2 7.37 -25.87 -48.49
CA THR A 2 6.24 -26.82 -48.58
C THR A 2 5.00 -26.31 -47.84
N GLU A 3 3.80 -26.56 -48.38
CA GLU A 3 2.51 -26.08 -47.82
C GLU A 3 2.30 -26.45 -46.36
N GLU A 4 2.80 -27.62 -45.93
CA GLU A 4 2.75 -28.05 -44.52
C GLU A 4 3.55 -27.13 -43.59
N LYS A 5 4.72 -26.65 -44.04
CA LYS A 5 5.52 -25.69 -43.26
C LYS A 5 4.76 -24.37 -43.13
N VAL A 6 4.14 -23.89 -44.21
CA VAL A 6 3.33 -22.66 -44.21
C VAL A 6 2.14 -22.80 -43.25
N LYS A 7 1.35 -23.88 -43.34
CA LYS A 7 0.22 -24.14 -42.43
C LYS A 7 0.66 -24.20 -40.97
N LYS A 8 1.77 -24.89 -40.66
CA LYS A 8 2.32 -24.98 -39.29
C LYS A 8 2.74 -23.62 -38.74
N HIS A 9 3.33 -22.75 -39.56
CA HIS A 9 3.69 -21.38 -39.17
C HIS A 9 2.45 -20.51 -38.96
N THR A 10 1.45 -20.60 -39.84
CA THR A 10 0.19 -19.86 -39.70
C THR A 10 -0.58 -20.28 -38.44
N THR A 11 -0.70 -21.58 -38.18
CA THR A 11 -1.34 -22.08 -36.94
C THR A 11 -0.61 -21.60 -35.69
N ARG A 12 0.74 -21.59 -35.68
CA ARG A 12 1.53 -21.03 -34.59
C ARG A 12 1.28 -19.53 -34.39
N ALA A 13 1.23 -18.76 -35.48
CA ALA A 13 0.96 -17.33 -35.42
C ALA A 13 -0.44 -17.03 -34.84
N ILE A 14 -1.45 -17.82 -35.21
CA ILE A 14 -2.80 -17.71 -34.64
C ILE A 14 -2.79 -17.99 -33.14
N TRP A 15 -2.13 -19.07 -32.69
CA TRP A 15 -2.01 -19.36 -31.26
C TRP A 15 -1.30 -18.25 -30.47
N ILE A 16 -0.22 -17.70 -31.02
CA ILE A 16 0.50 -16.56 -30.41
C ILE A 16 -0.43 -15.34 -30.31
N ALA A 17 -1.17 -15.03 -31.38
CA ALA A 17 -2.12 -13.92 -31.38
C ALA A 17 -3.24 -14.12 -30.34
N CYS A 18 -3.80 -15.34 -30.23
CA CYS A 18 -4.80 -15.66 -29.21
C CYS A 18 -4.25 -15.49 -27.77
N ILE A 19 -3.02 -15.94 -27.50
CA ILE A 19 -2.37 -15.77 -26.19
C ILE A 19 -2.17 -14.28 -25.88
N LEU A 20 -1.71 -13.48 -26.85
CA LEU A 20 -1.54 -12.04 -26.68
C LEU A 20 -2.86 -11.32 -26.40
N ILE A 21 -3.94 -11.69 -27.08
CA ILE A 21 -5.28 -11.13 -26.84
C ILE A 21 -5.76 -11.48 -25.41
N LEU A 22 -5.58 -12.74 -24.98
CA LEU A 22 -5.94 -13.15 -23.61
C LEU A 22 -5.12 -12.43 -22.54
N LEU A 23 -3.81 -12.25 -22.75
CA LEU A 23 -2.94 -11.48 -21.86
C LEU A 23 -3.37 -10.01 -21.80
N GLY A 24 -3.74 -9.40 -22.93
CA GLY A 24 -4.26 -8.05 -22.97
C GLY A 24 -5.58 -7.89 -22.23
N ALA A 25 -6.54 -8.78 -22.48
CA ALA A 25 -7.89 -8.71 -21.91
C ALA A 25 -7.94 -9.01 -20.41
N PHE A 26 -7.14 -9.95 -19.92
CA PHE A 26 -7.20 -10.41 -18.51
C PHE A 26 -5.98 -10.00 -17.69
N GLY A 27 -4.78 -10.03 -18.28
CA GLY A 27 -3.53 -9.75 -17.58
C GLY A 27 -3.38 -8.29 -17.19
N ILE A 28 -3.58 -7.36 -18.14
CA ILE A 28 -3.41 -5.92 -17.91
C ILE A 28 -4.38 -5.41 -16.82
N PRO A 29 -5.70 -5.71 -16.86
CA PRO A 29 -6.61 -5.26 -15.82
C PRO A 29 -6.28 -5.83 -14.44
N GLN A 30 -5.82 -7.08 -14.37
CA GLN A 30 -5.47 -7.72 -13.10
C GLN A 30 -4.19 -7.10 -12.50
N LEU A 31 -3.16 -6.84 -13.32
CA LEU A 31 -1.96 -6.13 -12.90
C LEU A 31 -2.28 -4.73 -12.40
N TYR A 32 -3.10 -3.98 -13.14
CA TYR A 32 -3.54 -2.65 -12.75
C TYR A 32 -4.33 -2.66 -11.43
N ARG A 33 -5.27 -3.59 -11.27
CA ARG A 33 -6.00 -3.76 -10.01
C ARG A 33 -5.06 -4.09 -8.86
N ASN A 34 -4.09 -4.99 -9.06
CA ASN A 34 -3.13 -5.37 -8.03
C ASN A 34 -2.21 -4.21 -7.63
N TYR A 35 -1.80 -3.38 -8.59
CA TYR A 35 -0.99 -2.18 -8.34
C TYR A 35 -1.68 -1.20 -7.37
N HIS A 36 -3.00 -1.06 -7.50
CA HIS A 36 -3.81 -0.20 -6.63
C HIS A 36 -4.43 -0.92 -5.43
N SER A 37 -4.24 -2.24 -5.28
CA SER A 37 -4.84 -3.00 -4.18
C SER A 37 -3.89 -3.13 -2.99
N ALA A 38 -4.46 -3.22 -1.80
CA ALA A 38 -3.77 -3.55 -0.56
C ALA A 38 -3.29 -5.02 -0.62
N PRO A 39 -1.98 -5.29 -0.47
CA PRO A 39 -1.47 -6.66 -0.53
C PRO A 39 -2.08 -7.54 0.54
N TYR A 40 -2.46 -8.76 0.16
CA TYR A 40 -3.01 -9.77 1.07
C TYR A 40 -4.26 -9.32 1.84
N CYS A 41 -5.06 -8.37 1.32
CA CYS A 41 -6.20 -7.79 2.05
C CYS A 41 -7.10 -8.86 2.69
N TYR A 42 -7.59 -9.83 1.91
CA TYR A 42 -8.50 -10.85 2.44
C TYR A 42 -7.80 -12.05 3.09
N SER A 43 -6.47 -12.04 3.20
CA SER A 43 -5.71 -13.11 3.82
C SER A 43 -5.76 -13.01 5.35
N SER A 44 -5.92 -14.16 6.00
CA SER A 44 -5.73 -14.37 7.44
C SER A 44 -4.49 -15.22 7.68
N GLY A 45 -3.88 -15.10 8.86
CA GLY A 45 -2.74 -15.94 9.24
C GLY A 45 -1.65 -15.16 9.95
N ASN A 46 -0.38 -15.39 9.59
CA ASN A 46 0.75 -14.74 10.22
C ASN A 46 0.86 -13.25 9.84
N GLN A 47 1.49 -12.47 10.70
CA GLN A 47 1.85 -11.10 10.37
C GLN A 47 2.94 -11.11 9.28
N ILE A 48 2.77 -10.29 8.24
CA ILE A 48 3.72 -10.19 7.13
C ILE A 48 4.23 -8.76 7.08
N THR A 49 5.55 -8.59 7.13
CA THR A 49 6.19 -7.29 6.84
C THR A 49 6.03 -6.99 5.35
N LEU A 50 5.37 -5.88 5.04
CA LEU A 50 5.18 -5.39 3.68
C LEU A 50 6.19 -4.28 3.35
N GLU A 51 6.45 -3.39 4.30
CA GLU A 51 7.43 -2.31 4.17
C GLU A 51 8.19 -2.14 5.49
N SER A 52 9.52 -2.11 5.43
CA SER A 52 10.43 -1.75 6.51
C SER A 52 11.76 -1.26 5.91
N LYS A 53 12.79 -1.06 6.74
CA LYS A 53 14.14 -0.75 6.26
C LYS A 53 14.73 -1.87 5.39
N ASP A 54 14.38 -3.12 5.68
CA ASP A 54 14.97 -4.31 5.07
C ASP A 54 13.97 -5.06 4.16
N THR A 55 12.77 -4.51 3.95
CA THR A 55 11.71 -5.17 3.18
C THR A 55 10.92 -4.13 2.38
N HIS A 56 10.80 -4.33 1.07
CA HIS A 56 10.14 -3.42 0.14
C HIS A 56 9.17 -4.16 -0.78
N LYS A 57 8.09 -4.72 -0.21
CA LYS A 57 7.06 -5.45 -0.98
C LYS A 57 5.95 -4.54 -1.49
N LEU A 58 5.89 -3.30 -0.99
CA LEU A 58 4.94 -2.30 -1.47
C LEU A 58 5.51 -1.59 -2.70
N ASN A 59 4.65 -1.32 -3.68
CA ASN A 59 4.97 -0.34 -4.71
C ASN A 59 4.80 1.10 -4.17
N ASP A 60 5.34 2.07 -4.90
CA ASP A 60 5.31 3.49 -4.52
C ASP A 60 3.89 4.03 -4.31
N TYR A 61 2.92 3.58 -5.11
CA TYR A 61 1.54 4.00 -4.97
C TYR A 61 0.95 3.50 -3.64
N GLN A 62 1.09 2.21 -3.36
CA GLN A 62 0.61 1.59 -2.11
C GLN A 62 1.24 2.27 -0.89
N LYS A 63 2.56 2.49 -0.90
CA LYS A 63 3.29 3.18 0.17
C LYS A 63 2.74 4.59 0.40
N LYS A 64 2.51 5.36 -0.68
CA LYS A 64 1.89 6.69 -0.60
C LYS A 64 0.47 6.64 -0.01
N GLN A 65 -0.34 5.64 -0.35
CA GLN A 65 -1.69 5.51 0.20
C GLN A 65 -1.67 5.17 1.69
N PHE A 66 -0.79 4.27 2.14
CA PHE A 66 -0.64 4.00 3.58
C PHE A 66 -0.15 5.21 4.38
N ILE A 67 0.75 6.03 3.81
CA ILE A 67 1.14 7.31 4.44
C ILE A 67 -0.07 8.24 4.55
N LYS A 68 -0.91 8.36 3.51
CA LYS A 68 -2.13 9.17 3.57
C LYS A 68 -3.09 8.65 4.63
N MET A 69 -3.29 7.34 4.73
CA MET A 69 -4.12 6.74 5.79
C MET A 69 -3.59 7.06 7.18
N ALA A 70 -2.26 6.93 7.39
CA ALA A 70 -1.63 7.25 8.67
C ALA A 70 -1.89 8.71 9.05
N ARG A 71 -1.71 9.64 8.10
CA ARG A 71 -2.00 11.07 8.30
C ARG A 71 -3.46 11.33 8.66
N VAL A 72 -4.40 10.74 7.91
CA VAL A 72 -5.84 10.84 8.21
C VAL A 72 -6.16 10.29 9.59
N ALA A 73 -5.54 9.17 9.99
CA ALA A 73 -5.77 8.58 11.30
C ALA A 73 -5.23 9.47 12.44
N ILE A 74 -4.06 10.07 12.25
CA ILE A 74 -3.48 11.04 13.18
C ILE A 74 -4.33 12.29 13.28
N ASP A 75 -4.75 12.87 12.15
CA ASP A 75 -5.60 14.07 12.14
C ASP A 75 -6.92 13.85 12.89
N LYS A 76 -7.48 12.64 12.80
CA LYS A 76 -8.70 12.26 13.53
C LYS A 76 -8.50 12.05 15.03
N LYS A 77 -7.26 11.83 15.50
CA LYS A 77 -6.96 11.46 16.89
C LYS A 77 -6.26 12.55 17.68
N ASP A 78 -5.24 13.18 17.09
CA ASP A 78 -4.40 14.19 17.74
C ASP A 78 -4.42 15.55 17.02
N GLY A 79 -4.98 15.62 15.81
CA GLY A 79 -4.96 16.80 14.95
C GLY A 79 -6.26 17.62 14.96
N PRO A 80 -6.51 18.44 13.91
CA PRO A 80 -5.88 18.41 12.58
C PRO A 80 -4.50 19.10 12.51
N PHE A 81 -3.58 18.56 11.70
CA PHE A 81 -2.24 19.12 11.49
C PHE A 81 -2.03 19.68 10.07
N ASN A 82 -1.20 20.74 9.98
CA ASN A 82 -0.67 21.17 8.69
C ASN A 82 0.55 20.31 8.31
N TRP A 83 0.33 19.29 7.49
CA TRP A 83 1.37 18.35 7.05
C TRP A 83 2.53 18.96 6.25
N LYS A 84 2.45 20.22 5.80
CA LYS A 84 3.59 20.94 5.22
C LYS A 84 4.66 21.27 6.27
N ASN A 85 4.26 21.33 7.55
CA ASN A 85 5.14 21.61 8.68
C ASN A 85 5.82 20.35 9.24
N TYR A 86 5.67 19.21 8.56
CA TYR A 86 6.22 17.93 8.97
C TYR A 86 6.91 17.24 7.79
N GLN A 87 8.09 16.69 8.04
CA GLN A 87 8.81 15.84 7.10
C GLN A 87 8.55 14.37 7.42
N ASN A 88 8.31 13.56 6.40
CA ASN A 88 8.25 12.11 6.50
C ASN A 88 9.65 11.57 6.81
N VAL A 89 9.79 10.81 7.90
CA VAL A 89 11.04 10.11 8.23
C VAL A 89 10.98 8.69 7.67
N SER A 90 9.97 7.91 8.06
CA SER A 90 9.75 6.57 7.55
C SER A 90 8.33 6.09 7.76
N ILE A 91 7.97 5.03 7.04
CA ILE A 91 6.74 4.26 7.24
C ILE A 91 7.13 2.78 7.21
N ASN A 92 6.76 2.05 8.27
CA ASN A 92 6.74 0.59 8.22
C ASN A 92 5.30 0.13 8.12
N VAL A 93 5.05 -0.86 7.26
CA VAL A 93 3.72 -1.41 7.01
C VAL A 93 3.75 -2.91 7.21
N TYR A 94 2.80 -3.40 8.01
CA TYR A 94 2.64 -4.81 8.33
C TYR A 94 1.22 -5.24 7.96
N LYS A 95 1.08 -6.34 7.24
CA LYS A 95 -0.20 -7.05 7.16
C LYS A 95 -0.41 -7.76 8.48
N MET A 96 -1.48 -7.45 9.19
CA MET A 96 -1.79 -8.06 10.47
C MET A 96 -2.42 -9.44 10.28
N LYS A 97 -2.55 -10.19 11.37
CA LYS A 97 -3.09 -11.56 11.36
C LYS A 97 -4.54 -11.65 10.86
N LYS A 98 -5.34 -10.62 11.17
CA LYS A 98 -6.75 -10.54 10.78
C LYS A 98 -6.91 -10.01 9.34
N PRO A 99 -7.93 -10.46 8.58
CA PRO A 99 -8.24 -9.92 7.27
C PRO A 99 -8.43 -8.39 7.30
N SER A 100 -7.95 -7.75 6.24
CA SER A 100 -8.02 -6.32 5.95
C SER A 100 -7.37 -5.42 6.99
N GLU A 101 -6.65 -5.97 7.96
CA GLU A 101 -5.97 -5.20 9.01
C GLU A 101 -4.49 -4.99 8.69
N TYR A 102 -4.05 -3.75 8.86
CA TYR A 102 -2.69 -3.31 8.60
C TYR A 102 -2.16 -2.50 9.77
N GLY A 103 -0.96 -2.86 10.23
CA GLY A 103 -0.20 -2.11 11.23
C GLY A 103 0.71 -1.11 10.53
N LEU A 104 0.68 0.15 10.96
CA LEU A 104 1.46 1.24 10.43
C LEU A 104 2.32 1.81 11.57
N ILE A 105 3.64 1.83 11.39
CA ILE A 105 4.55 2.61 12.24
C ILE A 105 5.04 3.79 11.41
N TYR A 106 4.48 4.96 11.65
CA TYR A 106 4.72 6.17 10.88
C TYR A 106 5.51 7.19 11.69
N LYS A 107 6.72 7.49 11.20
CA LYS A 107 7.65 8.42 11.84
C LYS A 107 7.72 9.73 11.07
N ILE A 108 7.55 10.82 11.78
CA ILE A 108 7.59 12.18 11.23
C ILE A 108 8.43 13.09 12.12
N LYS A 109 8.89 14.20 11.56
CA LYS A 109 9.60 15.24 12.31
C LYS A 109 9.08 16.63 11.90
N PRO A 110 8.87 17.57 12.83
CA PRO A 110 8.53 18.95 12.46
C PRO A 110 9.64 19.61 11.64
N THR A 111 9.28 20.46 10.68
CA THR A 111 10.25 21.25 9.89
C THR A 111 10.59 22.59 10.53
N ILE A 112 9.69 23.17 11.33
CA ILE A 112 9.79 24.57 11.80
C ILE A 112 10.43 24.69 13.20
N ARG A 113 10.37 23.64 14.04
CA ARG A 113 10.95 23.68 15.40
C ARG A 113 12.25 22.87 15.47
N SER A 114 13.29 23.46 16.06
CA SER A 114 14.63 22.88 16.31
C SER A 114 14.64 21.58 17.14
N LYS A 115 13.49 21.10 17.62
CA LYS A 115 13.37 19.79 18.24
C LYS A 115 13.59 18.71 17.17
N LYS A 116 14.81 18.16 17.12
CA LYS A 116 15.21 16.99 16.31
C LYS A 116 14.44 15.70 16.63
N ALA A 117 13.47 15.75 17.55
CA ALA A 117 12.74 14.58 18.00
C ALA A 117 11.83 14.06 16.89
N THR A 118 11.94 12.76 16.65
CA THR A 118 11.06 12.04 15.73
C THR A 118 9.80 11.65 16.49
N ILE A 119 8.64 12.03 15.98
CA ILE A 119 7.34 11.63 16.50
C ILE A 119 7.00 10.28 15.88
N THR A 120 6.81 9.25 16.70
CA THR A 120 6.41 7.92 16.25
C THR A 120 4.91 7.73 16.47
N ASN A 121 4.24 7.23 15.44
CA ASN A 121 2.82 6.92 15.47
C ASN A 121 2.64 5.44 15.16
N SER A 122 1.95 4.71 16.04
CA SER A 122 1.60 3.31 15.87
C SER A 122 0.10 3.19 15.66
N ILE A 123 -0.31 2.69 14.49
CA ILE A 123 -1.70 2.73 14.04
C ILE A 123 -2.07 1.34 13.52
N ILE A 124 -3.23 0.84 13.91
CA ILE A 124 -3.84 -0.34 13.26
C ILE A 124 -5.08 0.15 12.52
N VAL A 125 -5.08 -0.02 11.21
CA VAL A 125 -6.21 0.29 10.34
C VAL A 125 -6.86 -1.00 9.85
N LYS A 126 -8.19 -1.01 9.75
CA LYS A 126 -8.95 -2.03 9.04
C LYS A 126 -9.58 -1.41 7.81
N LEU A 127 -9.18 -1.88 6.64
CA LEU A 127 -9.73 -1.43 5.36
C LEU A 127 -11.12 -2.06 5.14
N ASP A 128 -12.02 -1.29 4.55
CA ASP A 128 -13.36 -1.79 4.18
C ASP A 128 -13.30 -2.67 2.92
N ASP A 129 -12.40 -2.32 2.00
CA ASP A 129 -12.13 -3.06 0.78
C ASP A 129 -10.61 -3.04 0.46
N ARG A 130 -10.20 -3.82 -0.55
CA ARG A 130 -8.79 -3.91 -0.93
C ARG A 130 -8.30 -2.73 -1.78
N ASP A 131 -9.16 -1.89 -2.35
CA ASP A 131 -8.74 -0.81 -3.22
C ASP A 131 -8.17 0.36 -2.40
N LEU A 132 -6.91 0.72 -2.66
CA LEU A 132 -6.25 1.81 -1.97
C LEU A 132 -6.57 3.17 -2.59
N LYS A 133 -7.32 3.24 -3.71
CA LYS A 133 -7.87 4.50 -4.22
C LYS A 133 -8.83 5.12 -3.22
N SER A 134 -9.59 4.28 -2.51
CA SER A 134 -10.51 4.61 -1.42
C SER A 134 -9.80 4.76 -0.07
N TYR A 135 -8.64 5.41 -0.01
CA TYR A 135 -7.81 5.49 1.21
C TYR A 135 -8.48 6.13 2.45
N HIS A 136 -9.65 6.75 2.28
CA HIS A 136 -10.45 7.32 3.37
C HIS A 136 -11.46 6.31 3.97
N LYS A 137 -11.69 5.17 3.31
CA LYS A 137 -12.61 4.10 3.72
C LYS A 137 -11.89 3.05 4.57
N PHE A 138 -11.64 3.42 5.81
CA PHE A 138 -11.05 2.52 6.80
C PHE A 138 -11.52 2.90 8.20
N SER A 139 -11.42 1.94 9.11
CA SER A 139 -11.61 2.15 10.55
C SER A 139 -10.28 2.05 11.30
N ILE A 140 -10.11 2.90 12.33
CA ILE A 140 -8.95 2.85 13.22
C ILE A 140 -9.26 1.85 14.34
N LYS A 141 -8.51 0.76 14.41
CA LYS A 141 -8.66 -0.30 15.43
C LYS A 141 -7.70 -0.14 16.61
N GLY A 142 -6.57 0.51 16.39
CA GLY A 142 -5.59 0.82 17.42
C GLY A 142 -4.85 2.09 17.05
N TYR A 143 -4.52 2.90 18.06
CA TYR A 143 -3.81 4.15 17.87
C TYR A 143 -2.99 4.47 19.12
N ALA A 144 -1.71 4.78 18.92
CA ALA A 144 -0.83 5.35 19.92
C ALA A 144 0.13 6.32 19.22
N SER A 145 0.41 7.45 19.85
CA SER A 145 1.30 8.46 19.29
C SER A 145 2.09 9.19 20.36
N ASP A 146 3.31 9.57 19.99
CA ASP A 146 4.16 10.46 20.79
C ASP A 146 3.70 11.93 20.73
N PHE A 147 2.67 12.28 19.94
CA PHE A 147 2.16 13.65 19.83
C PHE A 147 1.77 14.27 21.19
N SER A 148 1.12 13.51 22.06
CA SER A 148 0.74 13.95 23.41
C SER A 148 1.96 14.36 24.26
N SER A 149 3.06 13.61 24.15
CA SER A 149 4.32 13.93 24.82
C SER A 149 5.09 15.08 24.17
N PHE A 150 4.84 15.34 22.87
CA PHE A 150 5.53 16.38 22.11
C PHE A 150 4.88 17.77 22.25
N LEU A 151 3.56 17.81 22.49
CA LEU A 151 2.76 19.04 22.61
C LEU A 151 2.66 19.57 24.05
N ASN A 152 2.90 18.73 25.07
CA ASN A 152 3.11 19.15 26.46
C ASN A 152 4.52 19.73 26.67
#